data_AF-A0A7S1BKT9-F1
#
_entry.id   AF-A0A7S1BKT9-F1
#
_cell.length_a   1.000
_cell.length_b   1.000
_cell.length_c   1.000
_cell.angle_alpha   90.00
_cell.angle_beta   90.00
_cell.angle_gamma   90.00
#
_symmetry.space_group_name_H-M   'P 1'
#
loop_
_entity.id
_entity.type
_entity.pdbx_description
1 polymer ?
#
loop_
_entity_poly.entity_id
_entity_poly.type
_entity_poly.pdbx_seq_one_letter_code
_entity_poly.pdbx_strand_id
1 'polypeptide(L)'
;AGRDPVLFSDLSRARNLLSRLVSPPAGSPFAWSDGLLVRAMEAGHWLLLTRCHTCPGSVLDRLNPLLERREGRTLALGEAGEDRVVTAHPDFRLVLSMDRCDGGGEVSRAMRNRCVEVCFLPPDPAESRLDRAPDGTLTAVGAGVPE
;
A
#
# COMPACT_ATOMS: atom_id res chain seq x y z
N ALA A 1 7.34 -28.80 51.94
CA ALA A 1 7.71 -27.60 51.17
C ALA A 1 6.69 -27.44 50.04
N GLY A 2 5.83 -26.43 50.14
CA GLY A 2 4.62 -26.28 49.34
C GLY A 2 4.91 -26.03 47.86
N ARG A 3 4.27 -26.80 46.98
CA ARG A 3 4.17 -26.47 45.55
C ARG A 3 3.19 -25.31 45.44
N ASP A 4 3.68 -24.15 45.01
CA ASP A 4 2.85 -22.98 44.77
C ASP A 4 1.81 -23.28 43.67
N PRO A 5 0.51 -23.33 44.00
CA PRO A 5 -0.54 -23.68 43.05
C PRO A 5 -0.73 -22.62 41.95
N VAL A 6 -0.34 -21.37 42.22
CA VAL A 6 -0.42 -20.27 41.26
C VAL A 6 0.65 -20.45 40.18
N LEU A 7 1.88 -20.76 40.60
CA LEU A 7 2.99 -21.05 39.68
C LEU A 7 2.66 -22.21 38.72
N PHE A 8 1.98 -23.24 39.21
CA PHE A 8 1.59 -24.39 38.38
C PHE A 8 0.48 -24.06 37.38
N SER A 9 -0.49 -23.23 37.78
CA SER A 9 -1.54 -22.71 36.89
C SER A 9 -0.94 -21.82 35.79
N ASP A 10 -0.01 -20.95 36.16
CA ASP A 10 0.62 -20.02 35.22
C ASP A 10 1.54 -20.73 34.23
N LEU A 11 2.31 -21.72 34.68
CA LEU A 11 3.08 -22.59 33.79
C LEU A 11 2.19 -23.42 32.86
N SER A 12 1.03 -23.88 33.35
CA SER A 12 0.07 -24.63 32.53
C SER A 12 -0.59 -23.75 31.47
N ARG A 13 -0.87 -22.48 31.79
CA ARG A 13 -1.37 -21.46 30.85
C ARG A 13 -0.30 -21.06 29.84
N ALA A 14 0.92 -20.78 30.29
CA ALA A 14 2.05 -20.46 29.43
C ALA A 14 2.34 -21.60 28.45
N ARG A 15 2.33 -22.86 28.93
CA ARG A 15 2.48 -24.05 28.08
C ARG A 15 1.36 -24.18 27.05
N ASN A 16 0.11 -23.91 27.42
CA ASN A 16 -1.03 -23.96 26.49
C ASN A 16 -0.97 -22.85 25.42
N LEU A 17 -0.52 -21.66 25.82
CA LEU A 17 -0.31 -20.54 24.88
C LEU A 17 0.85 -20.84 23.94
N LEU A 18 1.96 -21.37 24.45
CA LEU A 18 3.10 -21.80 23.64
C LEU A 18 2.76 -22.97 22.71
N SER A 19 1.96 -23.95 23.14
CA SER A 19 1.53 -25.05 22.27
C SER A 19 0.58 -24.61 21.16
N ARG A 20 -0.18 -23.52 21.37
CA ARG A 20 -1.01 -22.90 20.32
C ARG A 20 -0.20 -22.11 19.31
N LEU A 21 0.96 -21.59 19.71
CA LEU A 21 1.91 -20.92 18.82
C LEU A 21 2.82 -21.92 18.11
N VAL A 22 3.06 -23.09 18.73
CA VAL A 22 3.94 -24.17 18.26
C VAL A 22 3.11 -25.41 17.96
N SER A 23 2.21 -25.32 16.98
CA SER A 23 1.79 -26.51 16.26
C SER A 23 1.55 -26.18 14.79
N PRO A 24 2.61 -26.01 13.99
CA PRO A 24 2.50 -26.27 12.58
C PRO A 24 2.16 -27.77 12.38
N PRO A 25 1.37 -28.14 11.37
CA PRO A 25 1.27 -29.54 10.95
C PRO A 25 2.69 -30.09 10.76
N ALA A 26 2.92 -31.35 11.14
CA ALA A 26 4.21 -31.99 11.04
C ALA A 26 4.79 -31.80 9.62
N GLY A 27 5.81 -30.95 9.49
CA GLY A 27 6.48 -30.70 8.22
C GLY A 27 6.73 -29.25 7.78
N SER A 28 6.78 -28.23 8.66
CA SER A 28 7.60 -27.01 8.49
C SER A 28 7.22 -25.95 9.54
N PRO A 29 8.17 -25.34 10.28
CA PRO A 29 7.89 -24.23 11.20
C PRO A 29 7.53 -22.90 10.50
N PHE A 30 7.66 -22.84 9.18
CA PHE A 30 7.35 -21.65 8.39
C PHE A 30 6.20 -21.94 7.41
N ALA A 31 5.17 -21.10 7.45
CA ALA A 31 4.05 -21.14 6.52
C ALA A 31 3.97 -19.81 5.76
N TRP A 32 3.65 -19.89 4.47
CA TRP A 32 3.35 -18.72 3.66
C TRP A 32 2.11 -17.99 4.21
N SER A 33 2.16 -16.65 4.18
CA SER A 33 1.02 -15.81 4.56
C SER A 33 0.84 -14.71 3.52
N ASP A 34 -0.34 -14.66 2.91
CA ASP A 34 -0.64 -13.65 1.90
C ASP A 34 -0.64 -12.25 2.51
N GLY A 35 0.19 -11.39 1.92
CA GLY A 35 0.25 -9.97 2.25
C GLY A 35 -0.97 -9.19 1.74
N LEU A 36 -1.08 -7.92 2.16
CA LEU A 36 -2.21 -7.06 1.81
C LEU A 36 -2.40 -6.91 0.30
N LEU A 37 -1.31 -6.83 -0.46
CA LEU A 37 -1.35 -6.73 -1.92
C LEU A 37 -2.07 -7.95 -2.54
N VAL A 38 -1.67 -9.16 -2.15
CA VAL A 38 -2.23 -10.41 -2.70
C VAL A 38 -3.72 -10.52 -2.36
N ARG A 39 -4.08 -10.28 -1.09
CA ARG A 39 -5.48 -10.31 -0.65
C ARG A 39 -6.33 -9.27 -1.39
N ALA A 40 -5.81 -8.05 -1.57
CA ALA A 40 -6.53 -7.00 -2.30
C ALA A 40 -6.69 -7.34 -3.78
N MET A 41 -5.66 -7.94 -4.40
CA MET A 41 -5.71 -8.41 -5.79
C MET A 41 -6.79 -9.47 -5.99
N GLU A 42 -6.86 -10.47 -5.11
CA GLU A 42 -7.84 -11.56 -5.20
C GLU A 42 -9.26 -11.07 -4.90
N ALA A 43 -9.44 -10.15 -3.94
CA ALA A 43 -10.74 -9.62 -3.54
C ALA A 43 -11.24 -8.43 -4.36
N GLY A 44 -10.45 -7.91 -5.31
CA GLY A 44 -10.82 -6.74 -6.11
C GLY A 44 -10.85 -5.43 -5.34
N HIS A 45 -10.10 -5.33 -4.25
CA HIS A 45 -10.04 -4.12 -3.45
C HIS A 45 -9.13 -3.07 -4.06
N TRP A 46 -9.32 -1.84 -3.60
CA TRP A 46 -8.42 -0.74 -3.94
C TRP A 46 -7.26 -0.76 -2.96
N LEU A 47 -6.04 -0.66 -3.47
CA LEU A 47 -4.83 -0.62 -2.67
C LEU A 47 -4.11 0.71 -2.90
N LEU A 48 -3.84 1.44 -1.82
CA LEU A 48 -3.02 2.65 -1.83
C LEU A 48 -1.62 2.33 -1.31
N LEU A 49 -0.60 2.49 -2.15
CA LEU A 49 0.80 2.45 -1.75
C LEU A 49 1.29 3.88 -1.49
N THR A 50 1.48 4.23 -0.22
CA THR A 50 1.92 5.57 0.15
C THR A 50 3.43 5.74 0.02
N ARG A 51 3.88 6.92 -0.42
CA ARG A 51 5.31 7.29 -0.51
C ARG A 51 6.14 6.24 -1.25
N CYS A 52 5.63 5.76 -2.38
CA CYS A 52 6.26 4.69 -3.16
C CYS A 52 7.70 5.02 -3.58
N HIS A 53 8.03 6.30 -3.71
CA HIS A 53 9.37 6.81 -3.98
C HIS A 53 10.44 6.42 -2.94
N THR A 54 10.03 6.05 -1.72
CA THR A 54 10.94 5.57 -0.66
C THR A 54 11.27 4.09 -0.79
N CYS A 55 10.56 3.34 -1.64
CA CYS A 55 10.81 1.93 -1.85
C CYS A 55 12.02 1.73 -2.78
N PRO A 56 12.83 0.68 -2.57
CA PRO A 56 13.85 0.30 -3.54
C PRO A 56 13.24 0.07 -4.92
N GLY A 57 13.91 0.51 -5.98
CA GLY A 57 13.44 0.34 -7.37
C GLY A 57 13.11 -1.11 -7.71
N SER A 58 13.91 -2.06 -7.21
CA SER A 58 13.69 -3.51 -7.40
C SER A 58 12.36 -4.01 -6.82
N VAL A 59 11.84 -3.38 -5.76
CA VAL A 59 10.53 -3.72 -5.18
C VAL A 59 9.40 -3.17 -6.07
N LEU A 60 9.54 -1.92 -6.52
CA LEU A 60 8.57 -1.30 -7.43
C LEU A 60 8.53 -2.02 -8.78
N ASP A 61 9.68 -2.52 -9.25
CA ASP A 61 9.76 -3.25 -10.51
C ASP A 61 8.98 -4.56 -10.50
N ARG A 62 8.83 -5.20 -9.33
CA ARG A 62 7.95 -6.38 -9.17
C ARG A 62 6.47 -6.04 -9.34
N LEU A 63 6.07 -4.78 -9.22
CA LEU A 63 4.70 -4.32 -9.41
C LEU A 63 4.38 -3.96 -10.86
N ASN A 64 5.38 -3.86 -11.74
CA ASN A 64 5.18 -3.49 -13.14
C ASN A 64 4.09 -4.31 -13.87
N PRO A 65 4.00 -5.65 -13.69
CA PRO A 65 2.93 -6.45 -14.31
C PRO A 65 1.52 -6.05 -13.87
N LEU A 66 1.36 -5.49 -12.66
CA LEU A 66 0.07 -5.03 -12.14
C LEU A 66 -0.35 -3.66 -12.67
N LEU A 67 0.58 -2.94 -13.29
CA LEU A 67 0.38 -1.61 -13.85
C LEU A 67 0.14 -1.65 -15.37
N GLU A 68 0.20 -2.83 -15.98
CA GLU A 68 -0.09 -2.97 -17.41
C GLU A 68 -1.56 -2.68 -17.70
N ARG A 69 -1.84 -2.04 -18.85
CA ARG A 69 -3.20 -1.73 -19.32
C ARG A 69 -3.94 -2.96 -19.86
N ARG A 70 -3.32 -4.15 -19.79
CA ARG A 70 -3.89 -5.40 -20.29
C ARG A 70 -4.84 -6.01 -19.26
N GLU A 71 -5.85 -6.71 -19.75
CA GLU A 71 -6.62 -7.63 -18.93
C GLU A 71 -5.75 -8.80 -18.45
N GLY A 72 -6.14 -9.42 -17.33
CA GLY A 72 -5.39 -10.54 -16.75
C GLY A 72 -4.01 -10.12 -16.22
N ARG A 73 -3.96 -9.04 -15.43
CA ARG A 73 -2.75 -8.62 -14.71
C ARG A 73 -2.38 -9.69 -13.69
N THR A 74 -1.12 -10.10 -13.65
CA THR A 74 -0.65 -11.22 -12.81
C THR A 74 0.56 -10.84 -11.96
N LEU A 75 0.66 -11.40 -10.76
CA LEU A 75 1.84 -11.31 -9.90
C LEU A 75 2.39 -12.72 -9.64
N ALA A 76 3.65 -12.95 -9.98
CA ALA A 76 4.34 -14.20 -9.66
C ALA A 76 4.99 -14.10 -8.27
N LEU A 77 4.75 -15.10 -7.43
CA LEU A 77 5.21 -15.22 -6.05
C LEU A 77 6.17 -16.41 -5.93
N GLY A 78 7.36 -16.29 -6.53
CA GLY A 78 8.36 -17.38 -6.52
C GLY A 78 8.88 -17.73 -5.11
N GLU A 79 8.81 -16.78 -4.18
CA GLU A 79 9.16 -17.02 -2.77
C GLU A 79 8.16 -17.90 -2.00
N ALA A 80 6.97 -18.18 -2.56
CA ALA A 80 5.96 -19.05 -1.94
C ALA A 80 6.29 -20.55 -2.07
N GLY A 81 7.37 -20.92 -2.76
CA GLY A 81 7.87 -22.29 -2.89
C GLY A 81 7.23 -23.12 -4.01
N GLU A 82 5.97 -22.85 -4.33
CA GLU A 82 5.36 -23.17 -5.61
C GLU A 82 5.37 -21.89 -6.44
N ASP A 83 5.71 -21.94 -7.72
CA ASP A 83 5.67 -20.80 -8.65
C ASP A 83 4.23 -20.26 -8.79
N ARG A 84 3.70 -19.67 -7.72
CA ARG A 84 2.32 -19.24 -7.58
C ARG A 84 2.14 -17.96 -8.36
N VAL A 85 1.17 -17.97 -9.27
CA VAL A 85 0.79 -16.78 -10.04
C VAL A 85 -0.60 -16.34 -9.61
N VAL A 86 -0.70 -15.13 -9.06
CA VAL A 86 -1.96 -14.52 -8.63
C VAL A 86 -2.48 -13.64 -9.74
N THR A 87 -3.71 -13.87 -10.18
CA THR A 87 -4.38 -13.01 -11.17
C THR A 87 -5.20 -11.94 -10.46
N ALA A 88 -5.01 -10.68 -10.82
CA ALA A 88 -5.76 -9.57 -10.23
C ALA A 88 -7.23 -9.61 -10.68
N HIS A 89 -8.14 -9.42 -9.72
CA HIS A 89 -9.56 -9.26 -9.98
C HIS A 89 -9.83 -8.05 -10.91
N PRO A 90 -10.87 -8.09 -11.77
CA PRO A 90 -11.21 -6.99 -12.67
C PRO A 90 -11.39 -5.63 -11.97
N ASP A 91 -11.94 -5.63 -10.75
CA ASP A 91 -12.17 -4.42 -9.94
C ASP A 91 -10.96 -3.94 -9.14
N PHE A 92 -9.87 -4.72 -9.10
CA PHE A 92 -8.64 -4.32 -8.39
C PHE A 92 -8.07 -3.03 -8.98
N ARG A 93 -7.79 -2.05 -8.10
CA ARG A 93 -7.14 -0.77 -8.46
C ARG A 93 -5.95 -0.55 -7.55
N LEU A 94 -4.83 -0.15 -8.15
CA LEU A 94 -3.61 0.20 -7.45
C LEU A 94 -3.39 1.71 -7.60
N VAL A 95 -3.32 2.41 -6.46
CA VAL A 95 -3.02 3.84 -6.39
C VAL A 95 -1.67 4.01 -5.70
N LEU A 96 -0.85 4.89 -6.24
CA LEU A 96 0.49 5.15 -5.75
C LEU A 96 0.58 6.63 -5.36
N SER A 97 1.02 6.93 -4.14
CA SER A 97 1.34 8.30 -3.75
C SER A 97 2.84 8.51 -3.66
N MET A 98 3.30 9.70 -4.00
CA MET A 98 4.68 10.13 -3.82
C MET A 98 4.73 11.59 -3.39
N ASP A 99 5.73 11.93 -2.59
CA ASP A 99 5.98 13.31 -2.18
C ASP A 99 6.97 13.92 -3.16
N ARG A 100 6.76 15.19 -3.54
CA ARG A 100 7.63 15.90 -4.50
C ARG A 100 8.87 16.53 -3.85
N CYS A 101 9.16 16.20 -2.59
CA CYS A 101 10.18 16.87 -1.80
C CYS A 101 11.58 16.77 -2.44
N ASP A 102 12.28 17.89 -2.43
CA ASP A 102 13.59 18.10 -3.06
C ASP A 102 14.64 17.12 -2.50
N GLY A 103 14.91 16.05 -3.25
CA GLY A 103 15.87 15.00 -2.87
C GLY A 103 15.25 13.61 -2.61
N GLY A 104 13.93 13.45 -2.73
CA GLY A 104 13.26 12.15 -2.70
C GLY A 104 13.60 11.30 -3.92
N GLY A 105 13.73 9.99 -3.74
CA GLY A 105 13.98 9.04 -4.84
C GLY A 105 12.95 9.17 -5.97
N GLU A 106 13.33 8.80 -7.19
CA GLU A 106 12.41 8.84 -8.32
C GLU A 106 11.77 7.47 -8.56
N VAL A 107 10.51 7.49 -8.99
CA VAL A 107 9.87 6.30 -9.55
C VAL A 107 10.42 6.06 -10.96
N SER A 108 10.71 4.80 -11.28
CA SER A 108 11.29 4.43 -12.58
C SER A 108 10.42 4.89 -13.76
N ARG A 109 11.06 5.28 -14.86
CA ARG A 109 10.35 5.67 -16.09
C ARG A 109 9.38 4.58 -16.56
N ALA A 110 9.74 3.31 -16.40
CA ALA A 110 8.89 2.19 -16.78
C ALA A 110 7.56 2.18 -16.02
N MET A 111 7.58 2.48 -14.71
CA MET A 111 6.38 2.58 -13.89
C MET A 111 5.57 3.83 -14.24
N ARG A 112 6.22 4.98 -14.43
CA ARG A 112 5.55 6.23 -14.88
C ARG A 112 4.85 6.08 -16.23
N ASN A 113 5.45 5.37 -17.18
CA ASN A 113 4.88 5.12 -18.51
C ASN A 113 3.62 4.22 -18.49
N ARG A 114 3.44 3.44 -17.41
CA ARG A 114 2.30 2.53 -17.22
C ARG A 114 1.18 3.16 -16.38
N CYS A 115 1.50 4.18 -15.58
CA CYS A 115 0.55 4.87 -14.72
C CYS A 115 -0.05 6.12 -15.39
N VAL A 116 -1.11 6.62 -14.76
CA VAL A 116 -1.56 8.01 -14.91
C VAL A 116 -1.02 8.79 -13.72
N GLU A 117 -0.29 9.87 -13.99
CA GLU A 117 0.30 10.72 -12.96
C GLU A 117 -0.56 11.97 -12.77
N VAL A 118 -0.94 12.24 -11.52
CA VAL A 118 -1.71 13.44 -11.14
C VAL A 118 -0.84 14.25 -10.20
N CYS A 119 -0.45 15.45 -10.63
CA CYS A 119 0.36 16.37 -9.85
C CYS A 119 -0.54 17.45 -9.24
N PHE A 120 -0.58 17.51 -7.91
CA PHE A 120 -1.15 18.65 -7.22
C PHE A 120 -0.12 19.78 -7.22
N LEU A 121 -0.42 20.84 -7.94
CA LEU A 121 0.38 22.06 -7.93
C LEU A 121 -0.03 22.88 -6.69
N PRO A 122 0.92 23.60 -6.05
CA PRO A 122 0.54 24.59 -5.07
C PRO A 122 -0.45 25.57 -5.71
N PRO A 123 -1.44 26.07 -4.95
CA PRO A 123 -2.35 27.07 -5.49
C PRO A 123 -1.53 28.25 -5.99
N ASP A 124 -1.94 28.83 -7.12
CA ASP A 124 -1.29 30.03 -7.64
C ASP A 124 -1.28 31.09 -6.52
N PRO A 125 -0.14 31.73 -6.20
CA PRO A 125 -0.11 32.86 -5.29
C PRO A 125 -1.11 33.98 -5.67
N ALA A 126 -1.53 34.06 -6.94
CA ALA A 126 -2.58 34.96 -7.40
C ALA A 126 -3.99 34.49 -7.01
N GLU A 127 -4.31 33.20 -7.09
CA GLU A 127 -5.64 32.65 -6.78
C GLU A 127 -5.85 32.37 -5.28
N SER A 128 -4.77 32.29 -4.50
CA SER A 128 -4.82 32.05 -3.05
C SER A 128 -5.12 33.30 -2.21
N ARG A 129 -5.25 34.48 -2.83
CA ARG A 129 -5.83 35.67 -2.20
C ARG A 129 -7.35 35.59 -2.29
N LEU A 130 -7.95 34.96 -1.28
CA LEU A 130 -9.34 35.23 -0.95
C LEU A 130 -9.41 36.63 -0.35
N ASP A 131 -9.71 37.63 -1.17
CA ASP A 131 -10.00 38.95 -0.66
C ASP A 131 -11.34 38.88 0.09
N ARG A 132 -11.30 39.29 1.36
CA ARG A 132 -12.51 39.45 2.17
C ARG A 132 -13.16 40.75 1.77
N ALA A 133 -14.29 40.67 1.09
CA ALA A 133 -15.11 41.85 0.83
C ALA A 133 -15.54 42.48 2.18
N PRO A 134 -15.79 43.80 2.23
CA PRO A 134 -16.12 44.52 3.48
C PRO A 134 -17.40 44.02 4.17
N ASP A 135 -18.22 43.24 3.48
CA ASP A 135 -19.42 42.55 3.98
C ASP A 135 -19.13 41.14 4.56
N GLY A 136 -17.87 40.68 4.49
CA GLY A 136 -17.43 39.37 4.97
C GLY A 136 -17.50 38.24 3.95
N THR A 137 -17.92 38.53 2.71
CA THR A 137 -17.99 37.54 1.63
C THR A 137 -16.59 37.24 1.10
N LEU A 138 -16.30 35.96 0.84
CA LEU A 138 -15.03 35.50 0.28
C LEU A 138 -15.19 35.31 -1.23
N THR A 139 -14.43 36.05 -2.04
CA THR A 139 -14.42 35.91 -3.50
C THR A 139 -13.02 35.56 -3.99
N ALA A 140 -12.91 34.54 -4.86
CA ALA A 140 -11.67 34.21 -5.55
C ALA A 140 -11.38 35.26 -6.64
N VAL A 141 -10.16 35.81 -6.65
CA VAL A 141 -9.73 36.74 -7.70
C VAL A 141 -9.16 35.91 -8.85
N GLY A 142 -9.81 35.93 -10.03
CA GLY A 142 -9.22 35.25 -11.20
C GLY A 142 -10.14 34.75 -12.32
N ALA A 143 -11.44 34.98 -12.31
CA ALA A 143 -12.27 34.73 -13.50
C ALA A 143 -12.34 35.99 -14.37
N GLY A 144 -11.21 36.33 -15.02
CA GLY A 144 -11.24 37.25 -16.15
C GLY A 144 -12.10 36.63 -17.24
N VAL A 145 -13.24 37.24 -17.52
CA VAL A 145 -14.09 36.92 -18.67
C VAL A 145 -13.27 37.14 -19.94
N PRO A 146 -13.13 36.16 -20.84
CA PRO A 146 -12.51 36.42 -22.13
C PRO A 146 -13.46 37.28 -22.99
N GLU A 147 -12.95 38.36 -23.57
CA GLU A 147 -13.60 39.06 -24.69
C GLU A 147 -13.62 38.20 -25.97
#